data_AF-A0A382MP58-F1
#
_entry.id   AF-A0A382MP58-F1
#
_cell.length_a   1.000
_cell.length_b   1.000
_cell.length_c   1.000
_cell.angle_alpha   90.00
_cell.angle_beta   90.00
_cell.angle_gamma   90.00
#
_symmetry.space_group_name_H-M   'P 1'
#
loop_
_entity.id
_entity.type
_entity.pdbx_description
1 polymer ?
#
loop_
_entity_poly.entity_id
_entity_poly.type
_entity_poly.pdbx_seq_one_letter_code
_entity_poly.pdbx_strand_id
1 'polypeptide(L)'
;MGELVETRPVMSSAFYTGKAAEAYRIAAEIPKVIDSQFCYCYCKKNHQHKTLLTCFTNKHGSKCDTCINEVLYAYELYKQGKTLDEIIVSVDKKFYRPYKPQRL
;
A
#
# COMPACT_ATOMS: atom_id res chain seq x y z
N MET A 1 13.75 -1.73 16.69
CA MET A 1 12.82 -1.30 15.62
C MET A 1 13.11 -2.17 14.40
N GLY A 2 12.14 -2.93 13.88
CA GLY A 2 12.37 -3.95 12.84
C GLY A 2 12.59 -3.40 11.42
N GLU A 3 13.25 -4.21 10.59
CA GLU A 3 13.50 -3.99 9.17
C GLU A 3 12.22 -4.10 8.31
N LEU A 4 12.28 -3.61 7.07
CA LEU A 4 11.21 -3.77 6.08
C LEU A 4 11.17 -5.21 5.53
N VAL A 5 9.98 -5.73 5.29
CA VAL A 5 9.70 -6.97 4.57
C VAL A 5 9.98 -6.82 3.07
N GLU A 6 9.63 -5.67 2.49
CA GLU A 6 10.00 -5.32 1.12
C GLU A 6 11.37 -4.63 1.09
N THR A 7 12.29 -5.20 0.33
CA THR A 7 13.69 -4.74 0.24
C THR A 7 13.98 -3.98 -1.05
N ARG A 8 13.07 -4.02 -2.03
CA ARG A 8 13.22 -3.25 -3.26
C ARG A 8 12.82 -1.79 -3.04
N PRO A 9 13.46 -0.84 -3.75
CA PRO A 9 13.10 0.57 -3.65
C PRO A 9 11.70 0.83 -4.23
N VAL A 10 10.99 1.79 -3.64
CA VAL A 10 9.78 2.37 -4.21
C VAL A 10 10.14 3.10 -5.51
N MET A 11 9.32 2.95 -6.56
CA MET A 11 9.53 3.70 -7.80
C MET A 11 9.33 5.20 -7.57
N SER A 12 10.12 6.03 -8.25
CA SER A 12 9.97 7.48 -8.16
C SER A 12 8.57 7.94 -8.57
N SER A 13 7.96 8.81 -7.78
CA SER A 13 6.67 9.42 -8.07
C SER A 13 6.67 10.25 -9.35
N ALA A 14 7.83 10.72 -9.81
CA ALA A 14 8.01 11.51 -11.03
C ALA A 14 7.57 10.78 -12.31
N PHE A 15 7.45 9.44 -12.27
CA PHE A 15 6.94 8.65 -13.40
C PHE A 15 5.41 8.64 -13.52
N TYR A 16 4.69 9.27 -12.58
CA TYR A 16 3.24 9.20 -12.47
C TYR A 16 2.63 10.59 -12.31
N THR A 17 1.30 10.67 -12.39
CA THR A 17 0.53 11.90 -12.20
C THR A 17 -0.64 11.69 -11.23
N GLY A 18 -1.19 12.79 -10.70
CA GLY A 18 -2.37 12.76 -9.83
C GLY A 18 -2.21 11.87 -8.60
N LYS A 19 -3.28 11.16 -8.23
CA LYS A 19 -3.31 10.29 -7.04
C LYS A 19 -2.27 9.18 -7.07
N ALA A 20 -1.92 8.68 -8.26
CA ALA A 20 -0.84 7.70 -8.38
C ALA A 20 0.48 8.31 -7.93
N ALA A 21 0.89 9.47 -8.47
CA ALA A 21 2.11 10.16 -8.06
C ALA A 21 2.15 10.42 -6.55
N GLU A 22 1.02 10.86 -5.98
CA GLU A 22 0.88 11.08 -4.55
C GLU A 22 1.09 9.80 -3.73
N ALA A 23 0.48 8.68 -4.15
CA ALA A 23 0.63 7.40 -3.46
C ALA A 23 2.07 6.87 -3.52
N TYR A 24 2.78 6.97 -4.66
CA TYR A 24 4.20 6.61 -4.72
C TYR A 24 5.06 7.50 -3.83
N ARG A 25 4.78 8.82 -3.79
CA ARG A 25 5.48 9.77 -2.92
C ARG A 25 5.30 9.39 -1.44
N ILE A 26 4.07 9.10 -1.02
CA ILE A 26 3.74 8.68 0.34
C ILE A 26 4.38 7.32 0.68
N ALA A 27 4.33 6.36 -0.23
CA ALA A 27 4.94 5.05 -0.03
C ALA A 27 6.45 5.15 0.20
N ALA A 28 7.12 6.12 -0.42
CA ALA A 28 8.52 6.43 -0.15
C ALA A 28 8.75 7.25 1.14
N GLU A 29 7.79 8.08 1.56
CA GLU A 29 7.86 8.90 2.77
C GLU A 29 7.68 8.08 4.07
N ILE A 30 6.71 7.17 4.09
CA ILE A 30 6.38 6.34 5.26
C ILE A 30 6.46 4.84 4.96
N PRO A 31 7.59 4.33 4.42
CA PRO A 31 7.67 2.97 3.87
C PRO A 31 7.36 1.91 4.92
N LYS A 32 7.77 2.11 6.18
CA LYS A 32 7.47 1.17 7.27
C LYS A 32 5.98 1.04 7.56
N VAL A 33 5.22 2.13 7.52
CA VAL A 33 3.77 2.10 7.76
C VAL A 33 3.08 1.34 6.64
N ILE A 34 3.45 1.63 5.39
CA ILE A 34 2.87 1.01 4.19
C ILE A 34 3.28 -0.46 4.08
N ASP A 35 4.52 -0.82 4.41
CA ASP A 35 4.99 -2.20 4.39
C ASP A 35 4.36 -3.07 5.49
N SER A 36 3.87 -2.45 6.55
CA SER A 36 3.12 -3.18 7.59
C SER A 36 1.68 -3.48 7.19
N GLN A 37 1.17 -2.89 6.11
CA GLN A 37 -0.20 -3.11 5.66
C GLN A 37 -0.31 -4.35 4.76
N PHE A 38 -1.38 -5.12 4.95
CA PHE A 38 -1.87 -6.01 3.91
C PHE A 38 -2.38 -5.20 2.71
N CYS A 39 -2.39 -5.80 1.52
CA CYS A 39 -2.98 -5.19 0.33
C CYS A 39 -4.26 -5.92 -0.08
N TYR A 40 -5.40 -5.26 0.12
CA TYR A 40 -6.75 -5.79 -0.12
C TYR A 40 -7.17 -5.77 -1.59
N CYS A 41 -6.26 -5.46 -2.51
CA CYS A 41 -6.40 -5.86 -3.90
C CYS A 41 -6.09 -7.36 -4.12
N TYR A 42 -5.53 -8.04 -3.11
CA TYR A 42 -5.21 -9.48 -3.10
C TYR A 42 -4.16 -9.93 -4.12
N CYS A 43 -3.39 -9.01 -4.71
CA CYS A 43 -2.33 -9.32 -5.67
C CYS A 43 -1.25 -10.27 -5.13
N LYS A 44 -1.08 -10.36 -3.80
CA LYS A 44 -0.22 -11.36 -3.13
C LYS A 44 -0.52 -12.80 -3.56
N LYS A 45 -1.75 -13.11 -3.97
CA LYS A 45 -2.14 -14.46 -4.40
C LYS A 45 -1.56 -14.87 -5.76
N ASN A 46 -1.39 -13.93 -6.70
CA ASN A 46 -1.07 -14.25 -8.10
C ASN A 46 0.16 -13.50 -8.65
N HIS A 47 0.65 -12.46 -7.97
CA HIS A 47 1.71 -11.57 -8.46
C HIS A 47 2.99 -11.58 -7.61
N GLN A 48 3.12 -12.52 -6.66
CA GLN A 48 4.28 -12.63 -5.75
C GLN A 48 4.54 -11.35 -4.92
N HIS A 49 3.49 -10.54 -4.70
CA HIS A 49 3.57 -9.36 -3.83
C HIS A 49 3.55 -9.77 -2.34
N LYS A 50 4.23 -9.03 -1.47
CA LYS A 50 4.38 -9.39 -0.05
C LYS A 50 3.43 -8.60 0.86
N THR A 51 3.42 -7.29 0.66
CA THR A 51 2.76 -6.25 1.46
C THR A 51 2.18 -5.18 0.53
N LEU A 52 1.51 -4.16 1.06
CA LEU A 52 1.09 -3.00 0.27
C LEU A 52 2.27 -2.26 -0.37
N LEU A 53 3.41 -2.15 0.33
CA LEU A 53 4.60 -1.47 -0.20
C LEU A 53 5.12 -2.12 -1.48
N THR A 54 5.02 -3.45 -1.59
CA THR A 54 5.44 -4.18 -2.80
C THR A 54 4.76 -3.63 -4.07
N CYS A 55 3.49 -3.22 -4.00
CA CYS A 55 2.76 -2.67 -5.14
C CYS A 55 3.40 -1.39 -5.71
N PHE A 56 4.17 -0.66 -4.90
CA PHE A 56 4.82 0.59 -5.26
C PHE A 56 6.30 0.42 -5.64
N THR A 57 6.82 -0.81 -5.62
CA THR A 57 8.16 -1.15 -6.17
C THR A 57 8.14 -1.40 -7.69
N ASN A 58 6.95 -1.42 -8.29
CA ASN A 58 6.73 -1.58 -9.73
C ASN A 58 5.53 -0.72 -10.17
N LYS A 59 5.09 -0.85 -11.43
CA LYS A 59 3.97 -0.08 -12.02
C LYS A 59 2.56 -0.58 -11.61
N HIS A 60 2.45 -1.57 -10.72
CA HIS A 60 1.14 -2.09 -10.31
C HIS A 60 0.37 -1.03 -9.52
N GLY A 61 1.03 -0.39 -8.54
CA GLY A 61 0.41 0.63 -7.68
C GLY A 61 -0.31 1.72 -8.47
N SER A 62 0.25 2.16 -9.61
CA SER A 62 -0.37 3.19 -10.45
C SER A 62 -1.62 2.74 -11.21
N LYS A 63 -1.92 1.44 -11.23
CA LYS A 63 -3.04 0.84 -11.98
C LYS A 63 -4.12 0.23 -11.08
N CYS A 64 -4.01 0.43 -9.77
CA CYS A 64 -4.92 -0.19 -8.81
C CYS A 64 -5.46 0.84 -7.81
N ASP A 65 -6.73 1.20 -7.97
CA ASP A 65 -7.41 2.15 -7.09
C ASP A 65 -7.42 1.69 -5.63
N THR A 66 -7.54 0.37 -5.38
CA THR A 66 -7.46 -0.17 -4.01
C THR A 66 -6.10 0.14 -3.39
N CYS A 67 -4.99 -0.18 -4.07
CA CYS A 67 -3.65 0.11 -3.55
C CYS A 67 -3.44 1.60 -3.28
N ILE A 68 -3.88 2.46 -4.21
CA ILE A 68 -3.78 3.92 -4.08
C ILE A 68 -4.57 4.40 -2.86
N ASN A 69 -5.82 3.98 -2.73
CA ASN A 69 -6.68 4.42 -1.63
C ASN A 69 -6.23 3.89 -0.26
N GLU A 70 -5.66 2.68 -0.21
CA GLU A 70 -5.04 2.13 1.02
C GLU A 70 -3.88 3.02 1.49
N VAL A 71 -2.98 3.42 0.59
CA VAL A 71 -1.86 4.31 0.92
C VAL A 71 -2.33 5.69 1.36
N LEU A 72 -3.27 6.29 0.63
CA LEU A 72 -3.81 7.61 0.97
C LEU A 72 -4.47 7.59 2.36
N TYR A 73 -5.27 6.56 2.65
CA TYR A 73 -5.92 6.43 3.95
C TYR A 73 -4.94 6.15 5.09
N ALA A 74 -3.95 5.28 4.87
CA ALA A 74 -2.89 5.04 5.86
C ALA A 74 -2.12 6.34 6.18
N TYR A 75 -1.90 7.18 5.17
CA TYR A 75 -1.25 8.49 5.36
C TYR A 75 -2.11 9.49 6.11
N GLU A 76 -3.42 9.52 5.88
CA GLU A 76 -4.35 10.34 6.68
C GLU A 76 -4.25 9.99 8.16
N LEU A 77 -4.27 8.70 8.49
CA LEU A 77 -4.14 8.22 9.88
C LEU A 77 -2.76 8.50 10.46
N TYR A 78 -1.69 8.32 9.67
CA TYR A 78 -0.33 8.67 10.06
C TYR A 78 -0.21 10.15 10.43
N LYS A 79 -0.76 11.05 9.60
CA LYS A 79 -0.78 12.50 9.88
C LYS A 79 -1.62 12.88 11.10
N GLN A 80 -2.59 12.05 11.49
CA GLN A 80 -3.35 12.21 12.74
C GLN A 80 -2.57 11.73 13.97
N GLY A 81 -1.33 11.23 13.82
CA GLY A 81 -0.51 10.74 14.91
C GLY A 81 -0.91 9.35 15.42
N LYS A 82 -1.68 8.59 14.64
CA LYS A 82 -2.07 7.22 14.99
C LYS A 82 -0.85 6.30 15.08
N THR A 83 -0.89 5.38 16.03
CA THR A 83 0.13 4.34 16.17
C THR A 83 0.08 3.37 15.00
N LEU A 84 1.17 2.64 14.76
CA LEU A 84 1.24 1.66 13.66
C LEU A 84 0.11 0.62 13.74
N ASP A 85 -0.16 0.10 14.94
CA ASP A 85 -1.20 -0.91 15.16
C ASP A 85 -2.60 -0.34 14.90
N GLU A 86 -2.88 0.90 15.34
CA GLU A 86 -4.14 1.57 15.03
C GLU A 86 -4.33 1.76 13.52
N ILE A 87 -3.26 2.09 12.78
CA ILE A 87 -3.31 2.25 11.32
C ILE A 87 -3.64 0.91 10.67
N ILE A 88 -2.92 -0.17 11.03
CA ILE A 88 -3.17 -1.52 10.51
C ILE A 88 -4.63 -1.92 10.72
N VAL A 89 -5.12 -1.84 11.96
CA VAL A 89 -6.50 -2.20 12.30
C VAL A 89 -7.51 -1.36 11.52
N SER A 90 -7.23 -0.07 11.32
CA SER A 90 -8.14 0.83 10.61
C SER A 90 -8.17 0.57 9.11
N VAL A 91 -7.02 0.29 8.49
CA VAL A 91 -6.91 -0.11 7.08
C VAL A 91 -7.61 -1.45 6.87
N ASP A 92 -7.35 -2.44 7.73
CA ASP A 92 -8.00 -3.75 7.69
C ASP A 92 -9.52 -3.62 7.74
N LYS A 93 -10.07 -2.87 8.72
CA LYS A 93 -11.51 -2.65 8.84
C LYS A 93 -12.12 -1.97 7.62
N LYS A 94 -11.40 -1.03 6.99
CA LYS A 94 -11.93 -0.23 5.88
C LYS A 94 -11.87 -0.97 4.55
N PHE A 95 -10.82 -1.73 4.30
CA PHE A 95 -10.55 -2.32 2.98
C PHE A 95 -10.78 -3.83 2.90
N TYR A 96 -10.92 -4.52 4.03
CA TYR A 96 -11.28 -5.93 4.04
C TYR A 96 -12.55 -6.18 3.24
N ARG A 97 -12.46 -7.15 2.34
CA ARG A 97 -13.60 -7.71 1.60
C ARG A 97 -13.27 -9.15 1.24
N PRO A 98 -14.22 -10.09 1.27
CA PRO A 98 -13.95 -11.47 0.91
C PRO A 98 -13.25 -11.56 -0.46
N TYR A 99 -12.15 -12.30 -0.52
CA TYR A 99 -11.44 -12.51 -1.78
C TYR A 99 -12.37 -13.21 -2.78
N LYS A 100 -12.58 -12.57 -3.92
CA LYS A 100 -13.29 -13.16 -5.06
C LYS A 100 -12.29 -13.31 -6.20
N PRO A 101 -11.82 -14.52 -6.51
CA PRO A 101 -11.00 -14.72 -7.70
C PRO A 101 -11.82 -14.27 -8.91
N GLN A 102 -11.23 -13.43 -9.76
CA GLN A 102 -11.83 -13.10 -11.05
C GLN A 102 -11.98 -14.42 -11.80
N ARG A 103 -13.22 -14.81 -12.08
CA ARG A 103 -13.50 -15.91 -13.02
C ARG A 103 -12.94 -15.44 -14.36
N LEU A 104 -11.99 -16.21 -14.88
CA LEU A 104 -11.59 -16.14 -16.29
C LEU A 104 -12.82 -16.39 -17.17
#